data_AF-X1C2W1-F1
#
_entry.id   AF-X1C2W1-F1
#
_cell.length_a   1.000
_cell.length_b   1.000
_cell.length_c   1.000
_cell.angle_alpha   90.00
_cell.angle_beta   90.00
_cell.angle_gamma   90.00
#
_symmetry.space_group_name_H-M   'P 1'
#
loop_
_entity.id
_entity.type
_entity.pdbx_description
1 polymer ?
#
loop_
_entity_poly.entity_id
_entity_poly.type
_entity_poly.pdbx_seq_one_letter_code
_entity_poly.pdbx_strand_id
1 'polypeptide(L)'
;MTEINPNEKFKHLSKIGPTILQCISCGDCREATDYTSDPQKWGVCVARDHTSGFEAFFGRGKMQIIRSLWQGKLELSKDMAEVIYQCPTCNACSEACAYDMDNAVIYEALRAELVDAGCGLEAHIPMNQAMVELLNPYQRDNKEKKNWIEKLDFKVKDAYTEKADVLY
;
A
#
# COMPACT_ATOMS: atom_id res chain seq x y z
N MET A 1 -15.42 27.13 12.67
CA MET A 1 -15.01 25.79 12.20
C MET A 1 -15.43 24.82 13.27
N THR A 2 -16.22 23.80 12.92
CA THR A 2 -16.57 22.72 13.86
C THR A 2 -15.26 22.07 14.33
N GLU A 3 -15.08 21.95 15.65
CA GLU A 3 -13.94 21.21 16.19
C GLU A 3 -14.11 19.74 15.80
N ILE A 4 -13.31 19.29 14.84
CA ILE A 4 -13.26 17.88 14.44
C ILE A 4 -12.24 17.20 15.36
N ASN A 5 -12.65 16.14 16.05
CA ASN A 5 -11.73 15.23 16.70
C ASN A 5 -11.29 14.15 15.69
N PRO A 6 -10.09 14.24 15.08
CA PRO A 6 -9.67 13.27 14.07
C PRO A 6 -9.53 11.85 14.62
N ASN A 7 -9.29 11.70 15.93
CA ASN A 7 -9.19 10.39 16.56
C ASN A 7 -10.53 9.64 16.61
N GLU A 8 -11.64 10.37 16.68
CA GLU A 8 -12.98 9.80 16.62
C GLU A 8 -13.45 9.60 15.18
N LYS A 9 -13.04 10.50 14.27
CA LYS A 9 -13.46 10.48 12.87
C LYS A 9 -12.79 9.37 12.05
N PHE A 10 -11.51 9.09 12.29
CA PHE A 10 -10.72 8.18 11.46
C PHE A 10 -10.24 6.97 12.29
N LYS A 11 -10.82 5.80 12.05
CA LYS A 11 -10.59 4.57 12.82
C LYS A 11 -9.19 3.97 12.65
N HIS A 12 -8.64 4.06 11.43
CA HIS A 12 -7.36 3.49 11.03
C HIS A 12 -6.24 4.52 11.09
N LEU A 13 -6.48 5.76 10.64
CA LEU A 13 -5.48 6.84 10.73
C LEU A 13 -5.19 7.22 12.19
N SER A 14 -6.17 7.11 13.10
CA SER A 14 -5.95 7.42 14.53
C SER A 14 -4.90 6.54 15.19
N LYS A 15 -4.69 5.31 14.72
CA LYS A 15 -3.68 4.38 15.24
C LYS A 15 -2.24 4.87 14.98
N ILE A 16 -2.07 5.76 14.01
CA ILE A 16 -0.78 6.32 13.55
C ILE A 16 -0.81 7.86 13.55
N GLY A 17 -1.82 8.46 14.20
CA GLY A 17 -2.13 9.89 14.16
C GLY A 17 -0.97 10.81 14.52
N PRO A 18 -0.20 10.55 15.61
CA PRO A 18 0.95 11.37 15.98
C PRO A 18 2.00 11.48 14.86
N THR A 19 2.23 10.40 14.10
CA THR A 19 3.21 10.34 13.01
C THR A 19 2.78 11.16 11.79
N ILE A 20 1.48 11.31 11.52
CA ILE A 20 0.97 12.08 10.37
C ILE A 20 1.46 13.54 10.41
N LEU A 21 1.51 14.13 11.61
CA LEU A 21 1.91 15.53 11.79
C LEU A 21 3.42 15.74 11.81
N GLN A 22 4.21 14.68 11.94
CA GLN A 22 5.69 14.72 11.90
C GLN A 22 6.22 15.06 10.51
N CYS A 23 5.47 14.73 9.44
CA CYS A 23 5.87 15.00 8.07
C CYS A 23 6.13 16.51 7.84
N ILE A 24 7.38 16.85 7.52
CA ILE A 24 7.79 18.23 7.18
C ILE A 24 7.63 18.55 5.68
N SER A 25 7.16 17.59 4.88
CA SER A 25 6.93 17.76 3.43
C SER A 25 8.20 18.05 2.60
N CYS A 26 9.37 17.53 3.01
CA CYS A 26 10.64 17.72 2.29
C CYS A 26 10.60 17.23 0.83
N GLY A 27 9.92 16.11 0.58
CA GLY A 27 9.81 15.51 -0.75
C GLY A 27 10.84 14.42 -1.06
N ASP A 28 11.62 13.94 -0.09
CA ASP A 28 12.56 12.83 -0.31
C ASP A 28 11.85 11.54 -0.72
N CYS A 29 10.66 11.31 -0.14
CA CYS A 29 9.74 10.24 -0.57
C CYS A 29 9.35 10.29 -2.07
N ARG A 30 9.62 11.41 -2.75
CA ARG A 30 9.40 11.62 -4.18
C ARG A 30 10.72 11.48 -4.94
N GLU A 31 11.76 12.23 -4.55
CA GLU A 31 13.01 12.40 -5.30
C GLU A 31 14.27 12.51 -4.45
N ALA A 32 14.44 11.66 -3.45
CA ALA A 32 15.75 11.56 -2.81
C ALA A 32 16.84 11.31 -3.88
N THR A 33 17.94 12.07 -3.78
CA THR A 33 19.10 11.92 -4.66
C THR A 33 20.35 11.76 -3.80
N ASP A 34 21.16 10.75 -4.10
CA ASP A 34 22.45 10.53 -3.45
C ASP A 34 23.50 10.16 -4.50
N TYR A 35 24.26 11.17 -4.92
CA TYR A 35 25.34 11.05 -5.89
C TYR A 35 26.62 10.44 -5.28
N THR A 36 26.67 10.28 -3.96
CA THR A 36 27.81 9.70 -3.23
C THR A 36 27.67 8.19 -3.03
N SER A 37 26.46 7.65 -3.17
CA SER A 37 26.18 6.21 -3.14
C SER A 37 26.68 5.48 -4.40
N ASP A 38 26.97 4.18 -4.24
CA ASP A 38 27.35 3.27 -5.34
C ASP A 38 26.42 2.03 -5.35
N PRO A 39 25.52 1.88 -6.35
CA PRO A 39 25.26 2.83 -7.43
C PRO A 39 24.57 4.10 -6.92
N GLN A 40 24.72 5.20 -7.67
CA GLN A 40 24.07 6.47 -7.37
C GLN A 40 22.55 6.29 -7.33
N LYS A 41 21.90 6.91 -6.33
CA LYS A 41 20.45 6.86 -6.13
C LYS A 41 19.79 8.11 -6.69
N TRP A 42 18.73 7.92 -7.46
CA TRP A 42 17.91 8.99 -8.02
C TRP A 42 16.44 8.54 -8.08
N GLY A 43 15.54 9.38 -7.59
CA GLY A 43 14.11 9.07 -7.58
C GLY A 43 13.72 8.06 -6.50
N VAL A 44 12.46 8.14 -6.05
CA VAL A 44 11.94 7.23 -5.02
C VAL A 44 10.55 6.72 -5.39
N CYS A 45 9.63 7.61 -5.77
CA CYS A 45 8.24 7.22 -6.01
C CYS A 45 8.00 6.83 -7.46
N VAL A 46 7.86 5.52 -7.74
CA VAL A 46 7.52 5.02 -9.09
C VAL A 46 6.20 5.58 -9.65
N ALA A 47 5.26 5.96 -8.78
CA ALA A 47 4.00 6.56 -9.20
C ALA A 47 4.19 7.95 -9.82
N ARG A 48 5.27 8.67 -9.52
CA ARG A 48 5.57 9.97 -10.13
C ARG A 48 5.71 9.84 -11.65
N ASP A 49 6.45 8.83 -12.10
CA ASP A 49 6.86 8.70 -13.50
C ASP A 49 5.83 7.93 -14.35
N HIS A 50 4.89 7.24 -13.70
CA HIS A 50 3.89 6.37 -14.36
C HIS A 50 2.44 6.82 -14.12
N THR A 51 2.21 8.04 -13.61
CA THR A 51 0.87 8.64 -13.50
C THR A 51 0.85 10.02 -14.18
N SER A 52 -0.10 10.87 -13.82
CA SER A 52 -0.27 12.21 -14.39
C SER A 52 0.85 13.20 -14.06
N GLY A 53 1.75 12.86 -13.13
CA GLY A 53 2.79 13.77 -12.64
C GLY A 53 2.27 14.88 -11.71
N PHE A 54 0.96 14.95 -11.44
CA PHE A 54 0.40 15.88 -10.46
C PHE A 54 0.70 15.43 -9.03
N GLU A 55 0.89 16.41 -8.15
CA GLU A 55 1.38 16.22 -6.77
C GLU A 55 0.64 15.15 -5.97
N ALA A 56 -0.69 15.13 -6.09
CA ALA A 56 -1.56 14.20 -5.37
C ALA A 56 -1.23 12.71 -5.61
N PHE A 57 -0.64 12.38 -6.77
CA PHE A 57 -0.42 11.00 -7.21
C PHE A 57 0.84 10.35 -6.64
N PHE A 58 1.71 11.07 -5.95
CA PHE A 58 2.96 10.52 -5.38
C PHE A 58 3.17 10.92 -3.91
N GLY A 59 4.21 10.36 -3.29
CA GLY A 59 4.34 10.29 -1.82
C GLY A 59 4.08 11.60 -1.08
N ARG A 60 4.75 12.69 -1.45
CA ARG A 60 4.59 13.98 -0.77
C ARG A 60 3.14 14.51 -0.82
N GLY A 61 2.50 14.49 -1.98
CA GLY A 61 1.12 14.94 -2.11
C GLY A 61 0.11 14.05 -1.39
N LYS A 62 0.33 12.73 -1.39
CA LYS A 62 -0.47 11.80 -0.58
C LYS A 62 -0.41 12.16 0.91
N MET A 63 0.79 12.47 1.42
CA MET A 63 0.93 12.98 2.80
C MET A 63 0.21 14.31 3.04
N GLN A 64 0.16 15.22 2.06
CA GLN A 64 -0.63 16.46 2.20
C GLN A 64 -2.14 16.20 2.26
N ILE A 65 -2.63 15.23 1.47
CA ILE A 65 -4.04 14.80 1.51
C ILE A 65 -4.36 14.26 2.89
N ILE A 66 -3.54 13.34 3.42
CA ILE A 66 -3.73 12.72 4.73
C ILE A 66 -3.69 13.76 5.85
N ARG A 67 -2.73 14.68 5.81
CA ARG A 67 -2.66 15.79 6.76
C ARG A 67 -3.90 16.69 6.68
N SER A 68 -4.42 16.95 5.49
CA SER A 68 -5.61 17.79 5.30
C SER A 68 -6.88 17.10 5.79
N LEU A 69 -7.01 15.78 5.57
CA LEU A 69 -8.06 14.96 6.18
C LEU A 69 -7.97 15.02 7.72
N TRP A 70 -6.78 14.79 8.27
CA TRP A 70 -6.52 14.83 9.72
C TRP A 70 -6.85 16.19 10.35
N GLN A 71 -6.62 17.28 9.62
CA GLN A 71 -6.95 18.64 10.05
C GLN A 71 -8.40 19.05 9.77
N GLY A 72 -9.23 18.16 9.22
CA GLY A 72 -10.63 18.45 8.90
C GLY A 72 -10.83 19.43 7.74
N LYS A 73 -9.83 19.55 6.85
CA LYS A 73 -9.86 20.44 5.67
C LYS A 73 -10.32 19.73 4.39
N LEU A 74 -10.25 18.40 4.39
CA LEU A 74 -10.75 17.55 3.31
C LEU A 74 -11.70 16.50 3.88
N GLU A 75 -12.56 16.00 3.01
CA GLU A 75 -13.43 14.85 3.25
C GLU A 75 -13.02 13.69 2.35
N LEU A 76 -13.31 12.47 2.80
CA LEU A 76 -13.09 11.27 1.98
C LEU A 76 -14.00 11.33 0.74
N SER A 77 -13.48 10.93 -0.42
CA SER A 77 -14.22 10.95 -1.67
C SER A 77 -13.76 9.84 -2.62
N LYS A 78 -14.60 9.52 -3.61
CA LYS A 78 -14.28 8.56 -4.67
C LYS A 78 -13.08 9.04 -5.52
N ASP A 79 -13.07 10.30 -5.93
CA ASP A 79 -11.98 10.90 -6.70
C ASP A 79 -10.64 10.83 -5.94
N MET A 80 -10.65 11.06 -4.62
CA MET A 80 -9.47 10.86 -3.78
C MET A 80 -9.02 9.40 -3.82
N ALA A 81 -9.96 8.47 -3.73
CA ALA A 81 -9.67 7.05 -3.77
C ALA A 81 -8.97 6.65 -5.09
N GLU A 82 -9.43 7.15 -6.23
CA GLU A 82 -8.81 6.91 -7.54
C GLU A 82 -7.33 7.31 -7.58
N VAL A 83 -6.96 8.41 -6.91
CA VAL A 83 -5.58 8.88 -6.78
C VAL A 83 -4.78 8.01 -5.80
N ILE A 84 -5.32 7.73 -4.62
CA ILE A 84 -4.63 6.97 -3.57
C ILE A 84 -4.38 5.52 -3.99
N TYR A 85 -5.29 4.93 -4.76
CA TYR A 85 -5.13 3.57 -5.27
C TYR A 85 -4.04 3.42 -6.34
N GLN A 86 -3.55 4.51 -6.95
CA GLN A 86 -2.38 4.45 -7.85
C GLN A 86 -1.06 4.11 -7.13
N CYS A 87 -1.02 4.14 -5.79
CA CYS A 87 0.17 3.71 -5.06
C CYS A 87 0.34 2.18 -5.12
N PRO A 88 1.50 1.64 -5.52
CA PRO A 88 1.72 0.20 -5.43
C PRO A 88 2.09 -0.29 -4.02
N THR A 89 2.11 0.62 -3.02
CA THR A 89 2.55 0.33 -1.65
C THR A 89 3.91 -0.38 -1.59
N CYS A 90 4.84 -0.03 -2.49
CA CYS A 90 6.15 -0.65 -2.63
C CYS A 90 7.18 -0.32 -1.52
N ASN A 91 6.77 0.44 -0.50
CA ASN A 91 7.58 0.86 0.65
C ASN A 91 8.82 1.76 0.38
N ALA A 92 9.19 2.05 -0.87
CA ALA A 92 10.38 2.86 -1.18
C ALA A 92 10.40 4.24 -0.49
N CYS A 93 9.24 4.87 -0.33
CA CYS A 93 9.12 6.15 0.37
C CYS A 93 9.32 6.07 1.89
N SER A 94 9.07 4.91 2.51
CA SER A 94 9.32 4.71 3.93
C SER A 94 10.83 4.57 4.15
N GLU A 95 11.50 3.75 3.33
CA GLU A 95 12.96 3.58 3.36
C GLU A 95 13.73 4.89 3.12
N ALA A 96 13.21 5.76 2.26
CA ALA A 96 13.84 7.05 1.96
C ALA A 96 13.57 8.14 3.00
N CYS A 97 12.69 7.91 3.99
CA CYS A 97 12.25 8.96 4.90
C CYS A 97 13.28 9.18 6.02
N ALA A 98 13.95 10.34 6.01
CA ALA A 98 14.89 10.73 7.08
C ALA A 98 14.24 10.98 8.45
N TYR A 99 12.91 10.88 8.56
CA TYR A 99 12.14 11.05 9.79
C TYR A 99 11.53 9.72 10.27
N ASP A 100 11.96 8.59 9.70
CA ASP A 100 11.53 7.24 10.07
C ASP A 100 10.00 7.05 10.04
N MET A 101 9.33 7.74 9.11
CA MET A 101 7.89 7.56 8.91
C MET A 101 7.64 6.37 8.00
N ASP A 102 6.76 5.47 8.44
CA ASP A 102 6.26 4.39 7.61
C ASP A 102 5.13 4.89 6.68
N ASN A 103 5.52 5.59 5.63
CA ASN A 103 4.61 6.17 4.65
C ASN A 103 3.68 5.14 4.02
N ALA A 104 4.15 3.91 3.76
CA ALA A 104 3.32 2.85 3.19
C ALA A 104 2.18 2.47 4.14
N VAL A 105 2.48 2.24 5.42
CA VAL A 105 1.45 1.96 6.45
C VAL A 105 0.47 3.13 6.58
N ILE A 106 0.94 4.38 6.49
CA ILE A 106 0.05 5.55 6.52
C ILE A 106 -0.90 5.55 5.30
N TYR A 107 -0.40 5.23 4.10
CA TYR A 107 -1.23 5.14 2.90
C TYR A 107 -2.23 3.98 2.97
N GLU A 108 -1.84 2.84 3.53
CA GLU A 108 -2.73 1.70 3.75
C GLU A 108 -3.82 2.01 4.78
N ALA A 109 -3.50 2.76 5.84
CA ALA A 109 -4.50 3.25 6.78
C ALA A 109 -5.52 4.16 6.08
N LEU A 110 -5.10 5.08 5.21
CA LEU A 110 -6.03 5.88 4.41
C LEU A 110 -6.89 5.00 3.47
N ARG A 111 -6.31 3.97 2.85
CA ARG A 111 -7.08 3.02 2.03
C ARG A 111 -8.15 2.31 2.85
N ALA A 112 -7.85 1.94 4.09
CA ALA A 112 -8.83 1.33 4.98
C ALA A 112 -9.98 2.29 5.33
N GLU A 113 -9.69 3.58 5.56
CA GLU A 113 -10.75 4.60 5.72
C GLU A 113 -11.62 4.72 4.47
N LEU A 114 -11.01 4.73 3.28
CA LEU A 114 -11.72 4.82 2.01
C LEU A 114 -12.61 3.59 1.77
N VAL A 115 -12.15 2.40 2.11
CA VAL A 115 -12.96 1.16 2.04
C VAL A 115 -14.15 1.24 2.99
N ASP A 116 -13.93 1.63 4.26
CA ASP A 116 -15.01 1.78 5.25
C ASP A 116 -16.02 2.87 4.83
N ALA A 117 -15.58 3.89 4.08
CA ALA A 117 -16.42 4.93 3.49
C ALA A 117 -17.11 4.54 2.17
N GLY A 118 -17.04 3.28 1.73
CA GLY A 118 -17.66 2.80 0.49
C GLY A 118 -16.96 3.27 -0.79
N CYS A 119 -15.71 3.72 -0.68
CA CYS A 119 -14.83 4.11 -1.78
C CYS A 119 -13.78 3.02 -2.08
N GLY A 120 -14.11 1.75 -1.85
CA GLY A 120 -13.28 0.60 -2.24
C GLY A 120 -13.25 0.38 -3.76
N LEU A 121 -12.23 -0.31 -4.27
CA LEU A 121 -12.17 -0.72 -5.68
C LEU A 121 -13.14 -1.87 -5.95
N GLU A 122 -14.05 -1.69 -6.91
CA GLU A 122 -15.03 -2.72 -7.29
C GLU A 122 -14.35 -4.02 -7.77
N ALA A 123 -13.20 -3.90 -8.44
CA ALA A 123 -12.41 -5.04 -8.88
C ALA A 123 -11.94 -5.96 -7.74
N HIS A 124 -11.86 -5.47 -6.50
CA HIS A 124 -11.47 -6.28 -5.35
C HIS A 124 -12.63 -7.10 -4.76
N ILE A 125 -13.90 -6.78 -5.06
CA ILE A 125 -15.07 -7.50 -4.55
C ILE A 125 -15.00 -9.00 -4.93
N PRO A 126 -14.89 -9.39 -6.21
CA PRO A 126 -14.79 -10.79 -6.61
C PRO A 126 -13.57 -11.51 -6.03
N MET A 127 -12.44 -10.80 -5.94
CA MET A 127 -11.19 -11.34 -5.38
C MET A 127 -11.34 -11.66 -3.88
N ASN A 128 -11.95 -10.76 -3.11
CA ASN A 128 -12.20 -10.94 -1.68
C ASN A 128 -13.19 -12.09 -1.41
N GLN A 129 -14.25 -12.22 -2.22
CA GLN A 129 -15.17 -13.35 -2.13
C GLN A 129 -14.45 -14.67 -2.41
N ALA A 130 -13.65 -14.74 -3.48
CA ALA A 130 -12.87 -15.92 -3.84
C ALA A 130 -11.85 -16.32 -2.76
N MET A 131 -11.25 -15.34 -2.08
CA MET A 131 -10.35 -15.61 -0.95
C MET A 131 -11.05 -16.34 0.21
N VAL A 132 -12.31 -16.01 0.50
CA VAL A 132 -13.08 -16.65 1.58
C VAL A 132 -13.63 -18.01 1.14
N GLU A 133 -14.20 -18.09 -0.06
CA GLU A 133 -14.91 -19.28 -0.55
C GLU A 133 -13.97 -20.35 -1.11
N LEU A 134 -12.92 -19.94 -1.80
CA LEU A 134 -12.03 -20.83 -2.56
C LEU A 134 -10.61 -20.88 -1.98
N LEU A 135 -10.30 -20.09 -0.95
CA LEU A 135 -8.92 -19.92 -0.45
C LEU A 135 -7.92 -19.57 -1.57
N ASN A 136 -8.42 -18.85 -2.58
CA ASN A 136 -7.69 -18.51 -3.80
C ASN A 136 -8.23 -17.18 -4.39
N PRO A 137 -7.39 -16.14 -4.52
CA PRO A 137 -7.85 -14.83 -5.00
C PRO A 137 -8.20 -14.83 -6.50
N TYR A 138 -7.75 -15.84 -7.25
CA TYR A 138 -7.87 -15.90 -8.71
C TYR A 138 -9.15 -16.60 -9.19
N GLN A 139 -10.14 -16.83 -8.31
CA GLN A 139 -11.38 -17.54 -8.64
C GLN A 139 -11.18 -18.95 -9.22
N ARG A 140 -10.16 -19.67 -8.73
CA ARG A 140 -9.84 -21.04 -9.16
C ARG A 140 -9.94 -22.00 -7.98
N ASP A 141 -10.29 -23.26 -8.26
CA ASP A 141 -10.34 -24.29 -7.23
C ASP A 141 -8.96 -24.40 -6.55
N ASN A 142 -8.94 -24.35 -5.21
CA ASN A 142 -7.73 -24.48 -4.40
C ASN A 142 -6.93 -25.74 -4.75
N LYS A 143 -7.60 -26.81 -5.16
CA LYS A 143 -6.98 -28.09 -5.55
C LYS A 143 -6.05 -27.94 -6.76
N GLU A 144 -6.22 -26.93 -7.60
CA GLU A 144 -5.38 -26.69 -8.78
C GLU A 144 -3.98 -26.18 -8.42
N LYS A 145 -3.75 -25.72 -7.18
CA LYS A 145 -2.44 -25.20 -6.73
C LYS A 145 -1.31 -26.21 -6.85
N LYS A 146 -1.60 -27.52 -6.88
CA LYS A 146 -0.59 -28.57 -7.03
C LYS A 146 -0.26 -28.92 -8.49
N ASN A 147 -1.07 -28.46 -9.45
CA ASN A 147 -0.97 -28.91 -10.85
C ASN A 147 0.35 -28.50 -11.52
N TRP A 148 1.05 -27.47 -11.01
CA TRP A 148 2.35 -27.09 -11.56
C TRP A 148 3.43 -28.16 -11.36
N ILE A 149 3.28 -29.02 -10.33
CA ILE A 149 4.21 -30.13 -10.05
C ILE A 149 4.20 -31.16 -11.17
N GLU A 150 3.06 -31.36 -11.83
CA GLU A 150 2.91 -32.30 -12.96
C GLU A 150 3.76 -31.90 -14.18
N LYS A 151 4.20 -30.63 -14.25
CA LYS A 151 5.03 -30.10 -15.34
C LYS A 151 6.53 -30.19 -15.05
N LEU A 152 6.93 -30.65 -13.86
CA LEU A 152 8.33 -30.80 -13.50
C LEU A 152 8.88 -32.10 -14.10
N ASP A 153 10.14 -32.07 -14.49
CA ASP A 153 10.89 -33.20 -15.02
C ASP A 153 11.54 -34.06 -13.91
N PHE A 154 11.24 -33.76 -12.64
CA PHE A 154 11.71 -34.51 -11.48
C PHE A 154 10.57 -34.82 -10.50
N LYS A 155 10.76 -35.90 -9.72
CA LYS A 155 9.81 -36.31 -8.69
C LYS A 155 9.91 -35.38 -7.48
N VAL A 156 8.81 -34.73 -7.13
CA VAL A 156 8.68 -33.96 -5.89
C VAL A 156 8.36 -34.91 -4.72
N LYS A 157 9.14 -34.80 -3.64
CA LYS A 157 8.94 -35.56 -2.40
C LYS A 157 7.78 -34.99 -1.60
N ASP A 158 6.96 -35.84 -0.99
CA ASP A 158 5.93 -35.40 -0.06
C ASP A 158 6.54 -35.27 1.36
N ALA A 159 6.75 -34.01 1.79
CA ALA A 159 7.37 -33.68 3.07
C ALA A 159 6.59 -34.18 4.31
N TYR A 160 5.31 -34.57 4.16
CA TYR A 160 4.56 -35.22 5.25
C TYR A 160 4.92 -36.70 5.43
N THR A 161 5.50 -37.33 4.41
CA THR A 161 5.75 -38.79 4.40
C THR A 161 7.23 -39.16 4.33
N GLU A 162 8.05 -38.32 3.68
CA GLU A 162 9.48 -38.55 3.53
C GLU A 162 10.27 -37.26 3.83
N LYS A 163 11.53 -37.43 4.25
CA LYS A 163 12.39 -36.29 4.56
C LYS A 163 12.74 -35.53 3.27
N ALA A 164 12.30 -34.28 3.20
CA ALA A 164 12.69 -33.33 2.17
C ALA A 164 13.91 -32.51 2.62
N ASP A 165 14.84 -32.27 1.70
CA ASP A 165 16.05 -31.47 1.96
C ASP A 165 15.76 -29.96 1.90
N VAL A 166 14.73 -29.56 1.13
CA VAL A 166 14.25 -28.18 0.97
C VAL A 166 12.72 -28.18 0.92
N LEU A 167 12.10 -27.24 1.62
CA LEU A 167 10.66 -26.94 1.56
C LEU A 167 10.47 -25.61 0.82
N TYR A 168 9.63 -25.60 -0.20
CA TYR A 168 9.26 -24.42 -0.99
C TYR A 168 7.76 -24.19 -0.91
#